data_AF-A0A0K2TD57-F1
#
_entry.id   AF-A0A0K2TD57-F1
#
_cell.length_a   1.000
_cell.length_b   1.000
_cell.length_c   1.000
_cell.angle_alpha   90.00
_cell.angle_beta   90.00
_cell.angle_gamma   90.00
#
_symmetry.space_group_name_H-M   'P 1'
#
loop_
_entity.id
_entity.type
_entity.pdbx_description
1 polymer ?
#
loop_
_entity_poly.entity_id
_entity_poly.type
_entity_poly.pdbx_seq_one_letter_code
_entity_poly.pdbx_strand_id
1 'polypeptide(L)'
;MKHFKIMALPDTGSSKSIISYDYIRENGFPDTTTNQRLFNARNYPMKCEGIAQLEIIHSSGKSIMVDVIITSSMKREFLIGIDDLKT
;
A
#
# COMPACT_ATOMS: atom_id res chain seq x y z
N MET A 1 -10.82 -9.65 -12.97
CA MET A 1 -9.98 -8.93 -11.98
C MET A 1 -8.94 -9.90 -11.41
N LYS A 2 -7.67 -9.50 -11.36
CA LYS A 2 -6.60 -10.33 -10.76
C LYS A 2 -6.63 -10.18 -9.25
N HIS A 3 -6.52 -11.29 -8.53
CA HIS A 3 -6.48 -11.34 -7.08
C HIS A 3 -5.22 -12.10 -6.65
N PHE A 4 -4.60 -11.64 -5.58
CA PHE A 4 -3.45 -12.30 -4.97
C PHE A 4 -3.59 -12.17 -3.45
N LYS A 5 -3.07 -13.16 -2.73
CA LYS A 5 -3.17 -13.22 -1.28
C LYS A 5 -1.81 -12.88 -0.68
N ILE A 6 -1.77 -11.80 0.10
CA ILE A 6 -0.58 -11.39 0.86
C ILE A 6 -0.96 -11.11 2.31
N MET A 7 0.02 -11.22 3.19
CA MET A 7 -0.12 -10.77 4.57
C MET A 7 0.07 -9.26 4.61
N ALA A 8 -0.90 -8.54 5.14
CA ALA A 8 -0.80 -7.11 5.41
C ALA A 8 -0.66 -6.87 6.91
N LEU A 9 0.14 -5.89 7.30
CA LEU A 9 0.37 -5.50 8.69
C LEU A 9 -0.34 -4.16 8.96
N PRO A 10 -1.04 -4.01 10.09
CA PRO A 10 -1.60 -2.73 10.48
C PRO A 10 -0.47 -1.73 10.81
N ASP A 11 -0.56 -0.53 10.25
CA ASP A 11 0.33 0.60 10.55
C ASP A 11 -0.48 1.79 11.05
N THR A 12 -0.60 1.89 12.38
CA THR A 12 -1.35 2.96 13.03
C THR A 12 -0.59 4.30 13.02
N GLY A 13 0.68 4.32 12.61
CA GLY A 13 1.50 5.54 12.51
C GLY A 13 1.31 6.30 11.20
N SER A 14 0.67 5.68 10.20
CA SER A 14 0.48 6.22 8.86
C SER A 14 -1.00 6.39 8.54
N SER A 15 -1.38 7.52 7.93
CA SER A 15 -2.76 7.75 7.45
C SER A 15 -3.08 7.03 6.14
N LYS A 16 -2.06 6.70 5.34
CA LYS A 16 -2.21 6.01 4.06
C LYS A 16 -1.56 4.63 4.09
N SER A 17 -2.23 3.66 3.48
CA SER A 17 -1.63 2.36 3.20
C SER A 17 -0.44 2.45 2.23
N ILE A 18 0.56 1.60 2.45
CA ILE A 18 1.81 1.55 1.70
C ILE A 18 2.11 0.11 1.30
N ILE A 19 2.42 -0.12 0.02
CA ILE A 19 2.76 -1.43 -0.51
C ILE A 19 4.11 -1.41 -1.21
N SER A 20 4.86 -2.52 -1.09
CA SER A 20 6.13 -2.67 -1.78
C SER A 20 5.94 -2.69 -3.30
N TYR A 21 6.84 -2.03 -4.03
CA TYR A 21 6.85 -1.99 -5.50
C TYR A 21 6.84 -3.40 -6.14
N ASP A 22 7.52 -4.37 -5.52
CA ASP A 22 7.62 -5.74 -6.02
C ASP A 22 6.24 -6.40 -6.18
N TYR A 23 5.34 -6.24 -5.21
CA TYR A 23 3.98 -6.80 -5.29
C TYR A 23 3.19 -6.24 -6.48
N ILE A 24 3.30 -4.94 -6.73
CA ILE A 24 2.60 -4.29 -7.84
C ILE A 24 3.10 -4.80 -9.18
N ARG A 25 4.42 -4.87 -9.36
CA ARG A 25 5.04 -5.25 -10.63
C ARG A 25 4.88 -6.72 -10.96
N GLU A 26 5.11 -7.61 -10.00
CA GLU A 26 5.00 -9.06 -10.22
C GLU A 26 3.58 -9.49 -10.59
N ASN A 27 2.57 -8.81 -10.05
CA ASN A 27 1.17 -9.14 -10.32
C ASN A 27 0.57 -8.31 -11.47
N GLY A 28 1.28 -7.27 -11.93
CA GLY A 28 0.88 -6.40 -13.02
C GLY A 28 -0.34 -5.54 -12.66
N PHE A 29 -0.37 -4.98 -11.45
CA PHE A 29 -1.38 -3.99 -11.07
C PHE A 29 -1.07 -2.64 -11.71
N PRO A 30 -2.09 -1.94 -12.23
CA PRO A 30 -1.90 -0.62 -12.77
C PRO A 30 -1.57 0.36 -11.66
N ASP A 31 -0.60 1.23 -11.92
CA ASP A 31 -0.20 2.32 -11.04
C ASP A 31 -0.14 3.65 -11.80
N THR A 32 -0.18 4.74 -11.06
CA THR A 32 -0.10 6.11 -11.58
C THR A 32 1.00 6.88 -10.87
N THR A 33 1.67 7.77 -11.59
CA THR A 33 2.68 8.66 -11.00
C THR A 33 2.03 9.64 -10.03
N THR A 34 2.74 10.01 -8.96
CA THR A 34 2.26 10.97 -7.97
C THR A 34 3.36 11.95 -7.57
N ASN A 35 2.96 13.14 -7.09
CA ASN A 35 3.87 14.14 -6.53
C ASN A 35 4.01 14.02 -5.00
N GLN A 36 3.41 13.00 -4.39
CA GLN A 36 3.51 12.77 -2.95
C GLN A 36 4.94 12.45 -2.53
N ARG A 37 5.36 13.04 -1.41
CA ARG A 37 6.65 12.77 -0.78
C ARG A 37 6.43 11.81 0.38
N LEU A 38 7.25 10.76 0.43
CA LEU A 38 7.21 9.78 1.49
C LEU A 38 8.41 9.96 2.41
N PHE A 39 8.19 9.83 3.71
CA PHE A 39 9.21 9.90 4.74
C PHE A 39 9.03 8.74 5.71
N ASN A 40 10.14 8.17 6.19
CA ASN A 40 10.06 7.18 7.26
C ASN A 40 9.88 7.84 8.64
N ALA A 41 9.71 7.03 9.68
CA ALA A 41 9.54 7.51 11.06
C ALA A 41 10.72 8.35 11.61
N ARG A 42 11.89 8.32 10.96
CA ARG A 42 13.06 9.17 11.29
C ARG A 42 13.17 10.41 10.41
N ASN A 43 12.13 10.70 9.64
CA ASN A 43 12.04 11.82 8.69
C ASN A 43 13.06 11.76 7.54
N TYR A 44 13.59 10.58 7.22
CA TYR A 44 14.40 10.40 6.02
C TYR A 44 13.49 10.20 4.80
N PRO A 45 13.82 10.82 3.65
CA PRO A 45 13.04 10.67 2.43
C PRO A 45 13.10 9.23 1.93
N MET A 46 11.94 8.74 1.49
CA MET A 46 11.77 7.46 0.81
C MET A 46 11.33 7.70 -0.63
N LYS A 47 11.65 6.75 -1.50
CA LYS A 47 11.18 6.77 -2.88
C LYS A 47 9.68 6.51 -2.91
N CYS A 48 8.97 7.27 -3.75
CA CYS A 48 7.55 7.11 -4.01
C CYS A 48 7.39 6.90 -5.52
N GLU A 49 7.05 5.69 -5.93
CA GLU A 49 6.90 5.32 -7.33
C GLU A 49 5.56 5.79 -7.89
N GLY A 50 4.53 5.80 -7.05
CA GLY A 50 3.18 6.03 -7.52
C GLY A 50 2.11 5.67 -6.51
N ILE A 51 0.89 5.62 -7.03
CA ILE A 51 -0.31 5.15 -6.33
C ILE A 51 -0.95 4.05 -7.17
N ALA A 52 -1.38 2.98 -6.51
CA ALA A 52 -2.28 1.98 -7.08
C ALA A 52 -3.60 2.00 -6.31
N GLN A 53 -4.70 1.76 -7.01
CA GLN A 53 -5.98 1.52 -6.36
C GLN A 53 -6.18 0.00 -6.24
N LEU A 54 -6.27 -0.49 -5.01
CA LEU A 54 -6.40 -1.92 -4.71
C LEU A 54 -7.71 -2.20 -3.98
N GLU A 55 -8.35 -3.33 -4.32
CA GLU A 55 -9.40 -3.91 -3.51
C GLU A 55 -8.77 -4.79 -2.42
N ILE A 56 -9.00 -4.45 -1.16
CA ILE A 56 -8.55 -5.24 -0.01
C ILE A 56 -9.74 -6.06 0.50
N ILE A 57 -9.61 -7.38 0.49
CA ILE A 57 -10.64 -8.30 0.98
C ILE A 57 -10.23 -8.81 2.37
N HIS A 58 -10.99 -8.43 3.39
CA HIS A 58 -10.79 -8.88 4.76
C HIS A 58 -11.18 -10.36 4.92
N SER A 59 -10.64 -11.02 5.95
CA SER A 59 -10.99 -12.41 6.29
C SER A 59 -12.48 -12.61 6.63
N SER A 60 -13.18 -11.53 7.00
CA SER A 60 -14.63 -11.52 7.22
C SER A 60 -15.45 -11.51 5.91
N GLY A 61 -14.81 -11.38 4.75
CA GLY A 61 -15.45 -11.27 3.44
C GLY A 61 -15.84 -9.85 3.04
N LYS A 62 -15.64 -8.85 3.91
CA LYS A 62 -15.80 -7.43 3.54
C LYS A 62 -14.67 -6.99 2.62
N SER A 63 -14.96 -6.17 1.62
CA SER A 63 -13.94 -5.53 0.79
C SER A 63 -14.01 -4.01 0.84
N ILE A 64 -12.85 -3.38 0.69
CA ILE A 64 -12.70 -1.92 0.62
C ILE A 64 -11.77 -1.57 -0.54
N MET A 65 -12.06 -0.47 -1.22
CA MET A 65 -11.18 0.10 -2.25
C MET A 65 -10.26 1.12 -1.59
N VAL A 66 -8.95 0.95 -1.76
CA VAL A 66 -7.92 1.77 -1.11
C VAL A 66 -6.91 2.26 -2.13
N ASP A 67 -6.59 3.55 -2.05
CA ASP A 67 -5.45 4.13 -2.77
C ASP A 67 -4.18 3.91 -1.95
N VAL A 68 -3.34 2.98 -2.39
CA VAL A 68 -2.09 2.61 -1.71
C VAL A 68 -0.90 3.32 -2.34
N ILE A 69 0.00 3.83 -1.49
CA ILE A 69 1.28 4.39 -1.93
C ILE A 69 2.24 3.25 -2.25
N ILE A 70 2.93 3.36 -3.38
CA ILE A 70 3.87 2.36 -3.84
C ILE A 70 5.29 2.84 -3.54
N THR A 71 6.07 2.02 -2.84
CA THR A 71 7.46 2.33 -2.54
C THR A 71 8.40 1.14 -2.77
N SER A 72 9.55 1.36 -3.42
CA SER A 72 10.66 0.39 -3.44
C SER A 72 11.58 0.50 -2.22
N SER A 73 11.28 1.40 -1.27
CA SER A 73 12.13 1.67 -0.09
C SER A 73 11.81 0.76 1.10
N MET A 74 10.82 -0.12 0.96
CA MET A 74 10.43 -1.14 1.94
C MET A 74 10.73 -2.54 1.41
N LYS A 75 10.84 -3.51 2.32
CA LYS A 75 10.88 -4.93 1.93
C LYS A 75 9.50 -5.34 1.40
N ARG A 76 9.36 -6.60 1.00
CA ARG A 76 8.16 -7.20 0.41
C ARG A 76 6.98 -7.27 1.40
N GLU A 77 6.49 -6.09 1.79
CA GLU A 77 5.53 -5.83 2.86
C GLU A 77 4.33 -5.06 2.30
N PHE A 78 3.23 -5.12 3.04
CA PHE A 78 2.05 -4.30 2.81
C PHE A 78 1.58 -3.78 4.16
N LEU A 79 1.60 -2.47 4.33
CA LEU A 79 1.23 -1.77 5.56
C LEU A 79 -0.12 -1.09 5.35
N ILE A 80 -1.10 -1.38 6.21
CA ILE A 80 -2.44 -0.80 6.13
C ILE A 80 -2.51 0.41 7.06
N GLY A 81 -2.74 1.59 6.48
CA GLY A 81 -2.86 2.84 7.22
C GLY A 81 -4.07 2.86 8.15
N ILE A 82 -4.01 3.71 9.18
CA ILE A 82 -5.05 3.78 10.21
C ILE A 82 -6.44 4.13 9.67
N ASP A 83 -6.52 4.93 8.60
CA ASP A 83 -7.80 5.34 8.02
C ASP A 83 -8.45 4.18 7.24
N ASP A 84 -7.63 3.35 6.60
CA ASP A 84 -8.10 2.17 5.87
C ASP A 84 -8.50 1.02 6.82
N LEU A 85 -7.92 0.96 8.04
CA LEU A 85 -8.29 -0.03 9.07
C LEU A 85 -9.66 0.21 9.71
N LYS A 86 -10.18 1.43 9.67
CA LYS A 86 -11.44 1.83 10.32
C LYS A 86 -12.68 1.59 9.45
N THR A 87 -12.46 1.24 8.18
CA THR A 87 -13.51 1.16 7.14
C THR A 87 -14.03 -0.27 7.02
#